data_AF-A0A7J8SQM0-F1
#
_entry.id   AF-A0A7J8SQM0-F1
#
_cell.length_a   1.000
_cell.length_b   1.000
_cell.length_c   1.000
_cell.angle_alpha   90.00
_cell.angle_beta   90.00
_cell.angle_gamma   90.00
#
_symmetry.space_group_name_H-M   'P 1'
#
loop_
_entity.id
_entity.type
_entity.pdbx_description
1 polymer ?
#
loop_
_entity_poly.entity_id
_entity_poly.type
_entity_poly.pdbx_seq_one_letter_code
_entity_poly.pdbx_strand_id
1 'polypeptide(L)'
;MEKWYGVSGLVLVLVLSLFFGAKGEPQVPCYFIFGDSLVDNGNNNELRSLARADYLPYGIDFANGPTGRFSNGRTTVDVIAELLGFDDYIPPYSTASGRQILGGVNYASAAAGIREETGQQLGARISFSGQVKNYQQTVQQVVNVLGDEDSAANYLRQCIYSIGLGSNDYLNNYFMPLYYSTSRQYSPEEYANSLIQEYTEQLQ
;
A
#
# COMPACT_ATOMS: atom_id res chain seq x y z
N MET A 1 -42.56 18.44 38.82
CA MET A 1 -41.99 18.91 37.54
C MET A 1 -40.49 18.63 37.39
N GLU A 2 -39.74 18.40 38.47
CA GLU A 2 -38.27 18.17 38.39
C GLU A 2 -37.83 16.83 37.77
N LYS A 3 -38.63 15.76 37.88
CA LYS A 3 -38.26 14.41 37.40
C LYS A 3 -38.15 14.29 35.87
N TRP A 4 -38.79 15.18 35.11
CA TRP A 4 -38.82 15.11 33.63
C TRP A 4 -37.58 15.73 32.97
N TYR A 5 -36.94 16.69 33.64
CA TYR A 5 -35.71 17.32 33.14
C TYR A 5 -34.51 16.36 33.18
N GLY A 6 -34.43 15.49 34.20
CA GLY A 6 -33.37 14.48 34.32
C GLY A 6 -33.43 13.41 33.22
N VAL A 7 -34.63 12.94 32.88
CA VAL A 7 -34.82 11.93 31.81
C VAL A 7 -34.50 12.53 30.43
N SER A 8 -34.92 13.78 30.19
CA SER A 8 -34.65 14.47 28.92
C SER A 8 -33.15 14.75 28.72
N GLY A 9 -32.43 15.11 29.79
CA GLY A 9 -30.98 15.30 29.75
C GLY A 9 -30.22 13.99 29.48
N LEU A 10 -30.65 12.88 30.08
CA LEU A 10 -30.01 11.57 29.90
C LEU A 10 -30.17 11.03 28.46
N VAL A 11 -31.35 11.24 27.87
CA VAL A 11 -31.63 10.90 26.46
C VAL A 11 -30.78 11.75 25.52
N LEU A 12 -30.65 13.06 25.78
CA LEU A 12 -29.81 13.94 24.98
C LEU A 12 -28.33 13.53 25.03
N VAL A 13 -27.81 13.17 26.21
CA VAL A 13 -26.42 12.69 26.37
C VAL A 13 -26.21 11.37 25.63
N LEU A 14 -27.14 10.42 25.71
CA LEU A 14 -27.05 9.15 24.97
C LEU A 14 -27.09 9.37 23.45
N VAL A 15 -27.97 10.26 22.98
CA VAL A 15 -28.06 10.62 21.55
C VAL A 15 -26.76 11.31 21.08
N LEU A 16 -26.21 12.24 21.86
CA LEU A 16 -24.91 12.84 21.56
C LEU A 16 -23.78 11.80 21.57
N SER A 17 -23.79 10.83 22.49
CA SER A 17 -22.82 9.73 22.54
C SER A 17 -22.88 8.83 21.31
N LEU A 18 -24.07 8.67 20.71
CA LEU A 18 -24.25 7.91 19.46
C LEU A 18 -23.77 8.69 18.23
N PHE A 19 -23.78 10.03 18.28
CA PHE A 19 -23.21 10.88 17.22
C PHE A 19 -21.71 11.10 17.35
N PHE A 20 -21.17 11.05 18.57
CA PHE A 20 -19.75 11.07 18.88
C PHE A 20 -19.27 9.65 19.20
N GLY A 21 -19.32 8.76 18.21
CA GLY A 21 -18.64 7.48 18.30
C GLY A 21 -17.18 7.73 18.70
N ALA A 22 -16.69 7.03 19.72
CA ALA A 22 -15.29 7.08 20.09
C ALA A 22 -14.47 6.51 18.93
N LYS A 23 -13.85 7.39 18.14
CA LYS A 23 -12.83 6.98 17.17
C LYS A 23 -11.64 6.46 17.97
N GLY A 24 -11.39 5.16 17.90
CA GLY A 24 -10.18 4.58 18.45
C GLY A 24 -8.99 5.06 17.62
N GLU A 25 -7.92 5.48 18.28
CA GLU A 25 -6.65 5.73 17.60
C GLU A 25 -6.15 4.43 16.95
N PRO A 26 -5.50 4.50 15.77
CA PRO A 26 -4.88 3.34 15.15
C PRO A 26 -3.93 2.62 16.12
N GLN A 27 -3.86 1.30 16.03
CA GLN A 27 -2.99 0.46 16.89
C GLN A 27 -1.50 0.73 16.67
N VAL A 28 -1.15 1.24 15.48
CA VAL A 28 0.21 1.67 15.11
C VAL A 28 0.13 3.03 14.43
N PRO A 29 1.14 3.89 14.58
CA PRO A 29 1.08 5.24 14.03
C PRO A 29 1.07 5.25 12.50
N CYS A 30 1.66 4.24 11.85
CA CYS A 30 1.74 4.20 10.40
C CYS A 30 1.83 2.80 9.80
N TYR A 31 1.37 2.67 8.55
CA TYR A 31 1.38 1.42 7.79
C TYR A 31 1.90 1.63 6.36
N PHE A 32 3.08 1.08 6.05
CA PHE A 32 3.69 1.15 4.72
C PHE A 32 3.53 -0.17 3.95
N ILE A 33 3.18 -0.06 2.68
CA ILE A 33 2.82 -1.21 1.84
C ILE A 33 3.67 -1.21 0.58
N PHE A 34 4.26 -2.35 0.26
CA PHE A 34 5.05 -2.61 -0.94
C PHE A 34 4.49 -3.86 -1.60
N GLY A 35 4.46 -3.89 -2.92
CA GLY A 35 3.84 -5.01 -3.59
C GLY A 35 3.65 -4.88 -5.08
N ASP A 36 2.87 -5.81 -5.61
CA ASP A 36 2.40 -5.81 -6.97
C ASP A 36 0.89 -5.48 -7.06
N SER A 37 0.23 -5.91 -8.13
CA SER A 37 -1.21 -5.73 -8.38
C SER A 37 -2.10 -6.21 -7.24
N LEU A 38 -1.66 -7.17 -6.43
CA LEU A 38 -2.44 -7.71 -5.33
C LEU A 38 -2.76 -6.66 -4.24
N VAL A 39 -1.94 -5.62 -4.16
CA VAL A 39 -2.05 -4.57 -3.14
C VAL A 39 -1.89 -3.16 -3.71
N ASP A 40 -1.74 -3.00 -5.03
CA ASP A 40 -1.81 -1.68 -5.70
C ASP A 40 -3.21 -1.07 -5.53
N ASN A 41 -3.23 0.18 -5.11
CA ASN A 41 -4.45 0.94 -4.86
C ASN A 41 -4.58 2.21 -5.72
N GLY A 42 -3.78 2.33 -6.78
CA GLY A 42 -3.87 3.42 -7.75
C GLY A 42 -2.54 4.02 -8.19
N ASN A 43 -1.39 3.42 -7.86
CA ASN A 43 -0.09 3.91 -8.32
C ASN A 43 0.06 3.73 -9.84
N ASN A 44 -0.60 2.74 -10.43
CA ASN A 44 -0.55 2.48 -11.86
C ASN A 44 -1.50 3.34 -12.71
N ASN A 45 -2.44 4.10 -12.11
CA ASN A 45 -3.52 4.78 -12.85
C ASN A 45 -2.99 5.77 -13.91
N GLU A 46 -1.92 6.50 -13.59
CA GLU A 46 -1.31 7.50 -14.48
C GLU A 46 -0.07 6.98 -15.24
N LEU A 47 0.27 5.70 -15.05
CA LEU A 47 1.37 5.08 -15.79
C LEU A 47 0.89 4.67 -17.19
N ARG A 48 1.78 4.82 -18.17
CA ARG A 48 1.59 4.25 -19.52
C ARG A 48 1.81 2.74 -19.47
N SER A 49 0.81 2.03 -18.96
CA SER A 49 0.86 0.61 -18.66
C SER A 49 -0.43 -0.09 -19.08
N LEU A 50 -0.30 -1.34 -19.52
CA LEU A 50 -1.42 -2.27 -19.66
C LEU A 50 -1.84 -2.86 -18.31
N ALA A 51 -0.97 -2.79 -17.30
CA ALA A 51 -1.26 -3.23 -15.94
C ALA A 51 -1.99 -2.12 -15.17
N ARG A 52 -3.24 -1.89 -15.51
CA ARG A 52 -4.15 -0.92 -14.88
C ARG A 52 -5.47 -1.57 -14.49
N ALA A 53 -6.09 -1.03 -13.43
CA ALA A 53 -7.39 -1.48 -12.91
C ALA A 53 -8.29 -0.29 -12.51
N ASP A 54 -8.16 0.83 -13.20
CA ASP A 54 -8.95 2.05 -13.01
C ASP A 54 -10.14 2.15 -13.97
N TYR A 55 -10.72 1.00 -14.30
CA TYR A 55 -11.90 0.86 -15.16
C TYR A 55 -12.80 -0.29 -14.67
N LEU A 56 -14.08 -0.29 -15.04
CA LEU A 56 -15.01 -1.35 -14.68
C LEU A 56 -14.61 -2.70 -15.31
N PRO A 57 -14.75 -3.85 -14.61
CA PRO A 57 -15.52 -4.03 -13.37
C PRO A 57 -14.73 -3.82 -12.07
N TYR A 58 -13.47 -3.40 -12.13
CA TYR A 58 -12.68 -3.14 -10.92
C TYR A 58 -13.30 -2.01 -10.09
N GLY A 59 -13.28 -2.16 -8.76
CA GLY A 59 -13.87 -1.19 -7.84
C GLY A 59 -15.40 -1.06 -7.88
N ILE A 60 -16.13 -2.02 -8.48
CA ILE A 60 -17.61 -2.00 -8.53
C ILE A 60 -18.28 -1.95 -7.14
N ASP A 61 -17.60 -2.44 -6.10
CA ASP A 61 -18.09 -2.40 -4.71
C ASP A 61 -17.76 -1.07 -3.99
N PHE A 62 -16.95 -0.19 -4.60
CA PHE A 62 -16.73 1.17 -4.08
C PHE A 62 -17.75 2.16 -4.64
N ALA A 63 -18.33 2.98 -3.76
CA ALA A 63 -19.32 3.98 -4.15
C ALA A 63 -18.82 4.99 -5.20
N ASN A 64 -17.50 5.27 -5.22
CA ASN A 64 -16.86 6.20 -6.16
C ASN A 64 -16.32 5.49 -7.42
N GLY A 65 -16.52 4.18 -7.58
CA GLY A 65 -16.08 3.40 -8.74
C GLY A 65 -14.62 2.93 -8.68
N PRO A 66 -14.02 2.64 -9.85
CA PRO A 66 -12.68 2.07 -9.95
C PRO A 66 -11.61 2.94 -9.26
N THR A 67 -10.79 2.33 -8.42
CA THR A 67 -9.70 3.02 -7.69
C THR A 67 -8.31 2.70 -8.22
N GLY A 68 -8.17 1.67 -9.07
CA GLY A 68 -6.87 1.09 -9.43
C GLY A 68 -6.53 -0.21 -8.70
N ARG A 69 -7.40 -0.65 -7.78
CA ARG A 69 -7.29 -1.98 -7.14
C ARG A 69 -7.72 -3.08 -8.10
N PHE A 70 -6.92 -4.15 -8.18
CA PHE A 70 -7.21 -5.33 -9.00
C PHE A 70 -8.24 -6.26 -8.33
N SER A 71 -9.33 -5.68 -7.85
CA SER A 71 -10.43 -6.34 -7.15
C SER A 71 -11.74 -5.59 -7.41
N ASN A 72 -12.88 -6.21 -7.08
CA ASN A 72 -14.17 -5.51 -7.06
C ASN A 72 -14.22 -4.42 -5.98
N GLY A 73 -13.41 -4.55 -4.94
CA GLY A 73 -13.37 -3.61 -3.81
C GLY A 73 -12.02 -3.64 -3.10
N ARG A 74 -12.06 -3.92 -1.81
CA ARG A 74 -10.89 -3.93 -0.91
C ARG A 74 -9.88 -5.01 -1.29
N THR A 75 -8.61 -4.71 -1.10
CA THR A 75 -7.48 -5.64 -1.09
C THR A 75 -7.20 -6.11 0.34
N THR A 76 -6.30 -7.08 0.51
CA THR A 76 -5.90 -7.57 1.83
C THR A 76 -5.33 -6.46 2.72
N VAL A 77 -4.55 -5.53 2.15
CA VAL A 77 -3.94 -4.43 2.92
C VAL A 77 -4.95 -3.38 3.35
N ASP A 78 -6.04 -3.20 2.60
CA ASP A 78 -7.15 -2.35 3.02
C ASP A 78 -7.87 -2.93 4.24
N VAL A 79 -8.08 -4.24 4.25
CA VAL A 79 -8.68 -4.95 5.39
C VAL A 79 -7.75 -4.88 6.61
N ILE A 80 -6.44 -5.02 6.41
CA ILE A 80 -5.45 -4.85 7.49
C ILE A 80 -5.50 -3.43 8.04
N ALA A 81 -5.56 -2.39 7.19
CA ALA A 81 -5.65 -1.01 7.64
C ALA A 81 -6.91 -0.76 8.50
N GLU A 82 -8.07 -1.30 8.09
CA GLU A 82 -9.30 -1.23 8.89
C GLU A 82 -9.15 -1.94 10.24
N LEU A 83 -8.56 -3.14 10.26
CA LEU A 83 -8.33 -3.89 11.50
C LEU A 83 -7.33 -3.20 12.43
N LEU A 84 -6.36 -2.47 11.89
CA LEU A 84 -5.43 -1.63 12.63
C LEU A 84 -6.07 -0.34 13.14
N GLY A 85 -7.30 -0.02 12.73
CA GLY A 85 -8.05 1.15 13.20
C GLY A 85 -7.76 2.44 12.45
N PHE A 86 -7.20 2.39 11.24
CA PHE A 86 -7.07 3.57 10.40
C PHE A 86 -8.45 4.05 9.92
N ASP A 87 -8.67 5.37 9.98
CA ASP A 87 -9.92 6.01 9.55
C ASP A 87 -10.18 5.88 8.05
N ASP A 88 -9.11 5.91 7.25
CA ASP A 88 -9.12 5.86 5.79
C ASP A 88 -8.16 4.77 5.29
N TYR A 89 -8.34 4.34 4.03
CA TYR A 89 -7.35 3.49 3.37
C TYR A 89 -6.01 4.21 3.23
N ILE A 90 -4.91 3.47 3.38
CA ILE A 90 -3.57 4.00 3.16
C ILE A 90 -3.46 4.51 1.72
N PRO A 91 -3.06 5.77 1.47
CA PRO A 91 -3.08 6.37 0.14
C PRO A 91 -1.99 5.80 -0.79
N PRO A 92 -2.20 5.78 -2.12
CA PRO A 92 -1.13 5.48 -3.07
C PRO A 92 -0.07 6.57 -3.02
N TYR A 93 1.19 6.19 -3.25
CA TYR A 93 2.32 7.11 -3.36
C TYR A 93 2.09 8.20 -4.41
N SER A 94 1.36 7.89 -5.49
CA SER A 94 1.02 8.86 -6.55
C SER A 94 0.21 10.07 -6.06
N THR A 95 -0.51 9.97 -4.95
CA THR A 95 -1.33 11.06 -4.39
C THR A 95 -0.99 11.43 -2.95
N ALA A 96 -0.19 10.62 -2.25
CA ALA A 96 0.19 10.88 -0.86
C ALA A 96 1.07 12.14 -0.75
N SER A 97 0.72 13.06 0.16
CA SER A 97 1.48 14.29 0.35
C SER A 97 1.33 14.89 1.75
N GLY A 98 2.24 15.80 2.11
CA GLY A 98 2.17 16.56 3.35
C GLY A 98 2.16 15.66 4.59
N ARG A 99 1.28 15.95 5.55
CA ARG A 99 1.18 15.17 6.81
C ARG A 99 0.50 13.82 6.63
N GLN A 100 -0.16 13.54 5.50
CA GLN A 100 -0.82 12.24 5.28
C GLN A 100 0.19 11.09 5.27
N ILE A 101 1.43 11.35 4.81
CA ILE A 101 2.50 10.35 4.78
C ILE A 101 2.84 9.80 6.15
N LEU A 102 2.54 10.55 7.23
CA LEU A 102 2.76 10.08 8.59
C LEU A 102 1.88 8.88 8.90
N GLY A 103 0.66 8.78 8.34
CA GLY A 103 -0.20 7.61 8.52
C GLY A 103 0.24 6.37 7.72
N GLY A 104 1.22 6.52 6.83
CA GLY A 104 1.68 5.47 5.94
C GLY A 104 1.38 5.76 4.47
N VAL A 105 2.00 4.97 3.59
CA VAL A 105 1.89 5.11 2.14
C VAL A 105 1.95 3.73 1.49
N ASN A 106 1.15 3.53 0.45
CA ASN A 106 1.19 2.37 -0.40
C ASN A 106 2.03 2.63 -1.65
N TYR A 107 3.16 1.92 -1.77
CA TYR A 107 4.11 2.02 -2.89
C TYR A 107 3.90 0.94 -3.95
N ALA A 108 2.99 0.00 -3.74
CA ALA A 108 2.79 -1.13 -4.62
C ALA A 108 2.44 -0.70 -6.04
N SER A 109 2.90 -1.46 -7.04
CA SER A 109 2.68 -1.15 -8.45
C SER A 109 2.38 -2.42 -9.22
N ALA A 110 1.27 -2.44 -9.95
CA ALA A 110 0.94 -3.60 -10.76
C ALA A 110 2.03 -3.93 -11.79
N ALA A 111 2.19 -5.24 -12.03
CA ALA A 111 3.27 -5.86 -12.80
C ALA A 111 4.69 -5.74 -12.20
N ALA A 112 4.86 -5.12 -11.03
CA ALA A 112 6.16 -5.06 -10.37
C ALA A 112 6.66 -6.46 -9.97
N GLY A 113 7.98 -6.65 -10.09
CA GLY A 113 8.72 -7.76 -9.52
C GLY A 113 9.90 -7.28 -8.69
N ILE A 114 10.60 -8.24 -8.12
CA ILE A 114 11.86 -8.06 -7.41
C ILE A 114 12.93 -7.58 -8.41
N ARG A 115 13.01 -8.22 -9.57
CA ARG A 115 13.95 -7.84 -10.63
C ARG A 115 13.46 -6.64 -11.41
N GLU A 116 14.39 -5.80 -11.84
CA GLU A 116 14.09 -4.60 -12.59
C GLU A 116 13.33 -4.90 -13.88
N GLU A 117 13.75 -5.87 -14.67
CA GLU A 117 13.15 -6.15 -15.97
C GLU A 117 11.73 -6.76 -15.88
N THR A 118 11.33 -7.29 -14.73
CA THR A 118 10.04 -7.97 -14.56
C THR A 118 8.87 -7.04 -14.93
N GLY A 119 7.95 -7.57 -15.74
CA GLY A 119 6.72 -6.86 -16.12
C GLY A 119 6.88 -5.75 -17.17
N GLN A 120 8.08 -5.49 -17.70
CA GLN A 120 8.32 -4.40 -18.67
C GLN A 120 7.53 -4.55 -19.98
N GLN A 121 7.19 -5.77 -20.40
CA GLN A 121 6.35 -6.04 -21.56
C GLN A 121 4.93 -5.46 -21.44
N LEU A 122 4.47 -5.19 -20.22
CA LEU A 122 3.19 -4.56 -19.94
C LEU A 122 3.27 -3.02 -19.93
N GLY A 123 4.46 -2.44 -20.10
CA GLY A 123 4.69 -1.00 -20.10
C GLY A 123 5.29 -0.48 -18.79
N ALA A 124 4.95 0.76 -18.42
CA ALA A 124 5.48 1.40 -17.23
C ALA A 124 4.97 0.71 -15.94
N ARG A 125 5.87 0.57 -14.98
CA ARG A 125 5.66 -0.03 -13.64
C ARG A 125 6.74 0.48 -12.69
N ILE A 126 6.50 0.41 -11.39
CA ILE A 126 7.49 0.73 -10.35
C ILE A 126 8.03 -0.59 -9.79
N SER A 127 9.24 -0.98 -10.18
CA SER A 127 9.94 -2.18 -9.66
C SER A 127 10.12 -2.10 -8.14
N PHE A 128 10.44 -3.22 -7.48
CA PHE A 128 10.64 -3.19 -6.03
C PHE A 128 11.71 -2.16 -5.60
N SER A 129 12.85 -2.08 -6.29
CA SER A 129 13.86 -1.02 -6.05
C SER A 129 13.28 0.39 -6.20
N GLY A 130 12.40 0.58 -7.19
CA GLY A 130 11.67 1.85 -7.36
C GLY A 130 10.75 2.17 -6.18
N GLN A 131 10.07 1.16 -5.63
CA GLN A 131 9.21 1.31 -4.44
C GLN A 131 10.05 1.65 -3.21
N VAL A 132 11.19 0.98 -3.01
CA VAL A 132 12.16 1.30 -1.94
C VAL A 132 12.66 2.75 -2.08
N LYS A 133 12.97 3.20 -3.29
CA LYS A 133 13.36 4.59 -3.54
C LYS A 133 12.25 5.59 -3.20
N ASN A 134 11.01 5.29 -3.55
CA ASN A 134 9.86 6.12 -3.18
C ASN A 134 9.68 6.19 -1.65
N TYR A 135 9.93 5.09 -0.95
CA TYR A 135 9.94 5.05 0.51
C TYR A 135 11.08 5.89 1.10
N GLN A 136 12.30 5.79 0.59
CA GLN A 136 13.43 6.64 1.03
C GLN A 136 13.11 8.14 0.88
N GLN A 137 12.43 8.53 -0.20
CA GLN A 137 11.96 9.91 -0.38
C GLN A 137 10.89 10.29 0.66
N THR A 138 10.02 9.35 1.01
CA THR A 138 9.01 9.55 2.07
C THR A 138 9.66 9.71 3.44
N VAL A 139 10.68 8.91 3.76
CA VAL A 139 11.47 9.04 5.00
C VAL A 139 12.07 10.44 5.10
N GLN A 140 12.65 10.98 4.01
CA GLN A 140 13.17 12.35 4.03
C GLN A 140 12.09 13.40 4.31
N GLN A 141 10.88 13.20 3.81
CA GLN A 141 9.75 14.08 4.12
C GLN A 141 9.30 13.94 5.57
N VAL A 142 9.28 12.72 6.12
CA VAL A 142 8.98 12.46 7.54
C VAL A 142 9.99 13.17 8.44
N VAL A 143 11.29 13.10 8.12
CA VAL A 143 12.35 13.87 8.83
C VAL A 143 12.03 15.36 8.82
N ASN A 144 11.66 15.92 7.67
CA ASN A 144 11.33 17.35 7.56
C ASN A 144 10.08 17.73 8.37
N VAL A 145 9.08 16.84 8.44
CA VAL A 145 7.83 17.08 9.17
C VAL A 145 8.02 16.96 10.68
N LEU A 146 8.85 16.02 11.13
CA LEU A 146 9.10 15.74 12.55
C LEU A 146 10.26 16.56 13.13
N GLY A 147 11.11 17.12 12.27
CA GLY A 147 12.14 18.11 12.61
C GLY A 147 13.57 17.57 12.60
N ASP A 148 13.76 16.28 12.84
CA ASP A 148 15.08 15.65 12.92
C ASP A 148 15.03 14.12 12.65
N GLU A 149 16.20 13.54 12.39
CA GLU A 149 16.36 12.12 12.07
C GLU A 149 16.05 11.19 13.24
N ASP A 150 16.36 11.60 14.48
CA ASP A 150 16.12 10.78 15.67
C ASP A 150 14.61 10.65 15.95
N SER A 151 13.87 11.75 15.82
CA SER A 151 12.41 11.80 15.92
C SER A 151 11.75 10.94 14.84
N ALA A 152 12.25 11.04 13.59
CA ALA A 152 11.76 10.22 12.49
C ALA A 152 12.04 8.72 12.69
N ALA A 153 13.26 8.36 13.09
CA ALA A 153 13.61 6.96 13.38
C ALA A 153 12.78 6.39 14.53
N ASN A 154 12.56 7.17 15.60
CA ASN A 154 11.74 6.79 16.74
C ASN A 154 10.27 6.59 16.37
N TYR A 155 9.76 7.34 15.40
CA TYR A 155 8.41 7.20 14.86
C TYR A 155 8.30 5.97 13.95
N LEU A 156 9.16 5.87 12.93
CA LEU A 156 9.12 4.84 11.90
C LEU A 156 9.32 3.41 12.46
N ARG A 157 10.07 3.25 13.56
CA ARG A 157 10.25 1.94 14.22
C ARG A 157 8.97 1.38 14.86
N GLN A 158 7.94 2.21 15.04
CA GLN A 158 6.65 1.79 15.62
C GLN A 158 5.65 1.36 14.54
N CYS A 159 5.99 1.56 13.27
CA CYS A 159 5.11 1.31 12.15
C CYS A 159 5.15 -0.14 11.67
N ILE A 160 4.11 -0.52 10.91
CA ILE A 160 4.04 -1.82 10.24
C ILE A 160 4.43 -1.66 8.78
N TYR A 161 5.09 -2.70 8.25
CA TYR A 161 5.48 -2.81 6.86
C TYR A 161 4.91 -4.11 6.30
N SER A 162 4.27 -4.05 5.13
CA SER A 162 3.85 -5.24 4.38
C SER A 162 4.54 -5.24 3.03
N ILE A 163 5.16 -6.37 2.67
CA ILE A 163 5.89 -6.52 1.41
C ILE A 163 5.45 -7.84 0.78
N GLY A 164 4.86 -7.78 -0.42
CA GLY A 164 4.36 -8.95 -1.15
C GLY A 164 4.70 -8.87 -2.64
N LEU A 165 5.79 -9.52 -3.04
CA LEU A 165 6.36 -9.52 -4.40
C LEU A 165 6.92 -10.90 -4.74
N GLY A 166 7.25 -11.13 -6.01
CA GLY A 166 7.87 -12.37 -6.52
C GLY A 166 6.99 -13.15 -7.49
N SER A 167 5.66 -12.98 -7.43
CA SER A 167 4.72 -13.67 -8.32
C SER A 167 4.98 -13.33 -9.80
N ASN A 168 5.20 -12.05 -10.09
CA ASN A 168 5.49 -11.53 -11.42
C ASN A 168 6.88 -11.93 -11.92
N ASP A 169 7.86 -12.15 -11.06
CA ASP A 169 9.17 -12.64 -11.47
C ASP A 169 9.06 -14.03 -12.12
N TYR A 170 8.06 -14.81 -11.74
CA TYR A 170 7.72 -16.04 -12.46
C TYR A 170 6.78 -15.80 -13.65
N LEU A 171 5.60 -15.21 -13.40
CA LEU A 171 4.52 -15.11 -14.40
C LEU A 171 4.84 -14.14 -15.52
N ASN A 172 5.44 -13.00 -15.19
CA ASN A 172 5.73 -11.87 -16.06
C ASN A 172 7.23 -11.73 -16.35
N ASN A 173 8.01 -12.79 -16.12
CA ASN A 173 9.42 -12.86 -16.50
C ASN A 173 9.88 -14.31 -16.81
N TYR A 174 10.09 -15.17 -15.81
CA TYR A 174 10.69 -16.50 -15.98
C TYR A 174 9.95 -17.38 -17.01
N PHE A 175 8.61 -17.44 -16.91
CA PHE A 175 7.76 -18.22 -17.81
C PHE A 175 7.38 -17.50 -19.10
N MET A 176 8.04 -16.39 -19.45
CA MET A 176 7.81 -15.63 -20.69
C MET A 176 9.05 -15.60 -21.60
N PRO A 177 9.47 -16.75 -22.17
CA PRO A 177 10.72 -16.88 -22.92
C PRO A 177 10.76 -16.10 -24.24
N LEU A 178 9.60 -15.62 -24.73
CA LEU A 178 9.51 -14.74 -25.90
C LEU A 178 9.97 -13.30 -25.60
N TYR A 179 9.87 -12.88 -24.34
CA TYR A 179 10.23 -11.53 -23.89
C TYR A 179 11.53 -11.53 -23.07
N TYR A 180 11.80 -12.61 -22.33
CA TYR A 180 12.92 -12.70 -21.40
C TYR A 180 13.81 -13.92 -21.66
N SER A 181 15.09 -13.81 -21.33
CA SER A 181 16.04 -14.92 -21.41
C SER A 181 16.16 -15.72 -20.11
N THR A 182 15.46 -15.33 -19.06
CA THR A 182 15.63 -15.83 -17.69
C THR A 182 15.55 -17.34 -17.57
N SER A 183 14.53 -18.00 -18.14
CA SER A 183 14.40 -19.46 -18.11
C SER A 183 15.42 -20.22 -18.96
N ARG A 184 16.16 -19.51 -19.83
CA ARG A 184 17.32 -20.07 -20.55
C ARG A 184 18.64 -19.90 -19.77
N GLN A 185 18.66 -18.99 -18.80
CA GLN A 185 19.83 -18.65 -18.00
C GLN A 185 19.84 -19.36 -16.64
N TYR A 186 18.66 -19.62 -16.08
CA TYR A 186 18.51 -20.19 -14.75
C TYR A 186 17.58 -21.40 -14.76
N SER A 187 17.95 -22.46 -14.06
CA SER A 187 16.98 -23.44 -13.54
C SER A 187 16.03 -22.77 -12.53
N PRO A 188 14.87 -23.38 -12.21
CA PRO A 188 13.94 -22.80 -11.24
C PRO A 188 14.58 -22.53 -9.86
N GLU A 189 15.45 -23.42 -9.39
CA GLU A 189 16.14 -23.26 -8.11
C GLU A 189 17.17 -22.14 -8.13
N GLU A 190 17.99 -22.06 -9.19
CA GLU A 190 18.95 -20.96 -9.36
C GLU A 190 18.25 -19.60 -9.47
N TYR A 191 17.08 -19.56 -10.12
CA TYR A 191 16.30 -18.34 -10.22
C TYR A 191 15.71 -17.93 -8.86
N ALA A 192 15.14 -18.87 -8.10
CA ALA A 192 14.65 -18.60 -6.75
C ALA A 192 15.78 -18.05 -5.85
N ASN A 193 16.96 -18.64 -5.90
CA ASN A 193 18.12 -18.17 -5.15
C ASN A 193 18.56 -16.76 -5.58
N SER A 194 18.57 -16.48 -6.89
CA SER A 194 18.83 -15.13 -7.41
C SER A 194 17.81 -14.10 -6.93
N LEU A 195 16.52 -14.45 -6.90
CA LEU A 195 15.48 -13.55 -6.40
C LEU A 195 15.63 -13.29 -4.90
N ILE A 196 15.95 -14.31 -4.10
CA ILE A 196 16.19 -14.16 -2.66
C ILE A 196 17.38 -13.24 -2.40
N GLN A 197 18.46 -13.37 -3.18
CA GLN A 197 19.62 -12.50 -3.04
C GLN A 197 19.27 -11.05 -3.33
N GLU A 198 18.67 -10.76 -4.50
CA GLU A 198 18.29 -9.40 -4.90
C GLU A 198 17.31 -8.77 -3.89
N TYR A 199 16.30 -9.54 -3.48
CA TYR A 199 15.31 -9.10 -2.48
C TYR A 199 15.96 -8.77 -1.14
N THR A 200 16.98 -9.54 -0.72
CA THR A 200 17.72 -9.29 0.52
C THR A 200 18.53 -8.00 0.42
N GLU A 201 19.15 -7.72 -0.73
CA GLU A 201 19.92 -6.49 -0.96
C GLU A 201 19.01 -5.25 -0.95
N GLN A 202 17.80 -5.36 -1.50
CA GLN A 202 16.81 -4.28 -1.56
C GLN A 202 16.19 -3.92 -0.19
N LEU A 203 16.31 -4.79 0.82
CA LEU A 203 15.78 -4.58 2.17
C LEU A 203 16.79 -3.92 3.14
N GLN A 204 18.04 -3.76 2.73
CA GLN A 204 19.11 -3.14 3.55
C GLN A 204 19.09 -1.61 3.47
#